data_AF-A0A2V9RU68-F1
#
_entry.id   AF-A0A2V9RU68-F1
#
_cell.length_a   1.000
_cell.length_b   1.000
_cell.length_c   1.000
_cell.angle_alpha   90.00
_cell.angle_beta   90.00
_cell.angle_gamma   90.00
#
_symmetry.space_group_name_H-M   'P 1'
#
loop_
_entity.id
_entity.type
_entity.pdbx_description
1 polymer ?
#
loop_
_entity_poly.entity_id
_entity_poly.type
_entity_poly.pdbx_seq_one_letter_code
_entity_poly.pdbx_strand_id
1 'polypeptide(L)' 'MRHAVDCFLKILEETQQRYQFVVYGYVIMPEHFHLLISQPGKGDPSVVMKVLKKRFARKLRQGRRRSMAQMGGLRRGRT' A
#
# COMPACT_ATOMS: atom_id res chain seq x y z
N MET A 1 -12.01 0.66 3.68
CA MET A 1 -11.68 0.22 2.31
C MET A 1 -11.14 1.36 1.46
N ARG A 2 -11.87 2.47 1.26
CA ARG A 2 -11.46 3.61 0.40
C ARG A 2 -10.05 4.16 0.72
N HIS A 3 -9.76 4.51 1.97
CA HIS A 3 -8.42 4.99 2.36
C HIS A 3 -7.26 4.01 2.12
N ALA A 4 -7.52 2.70 2.15
CA ALA A 4 -6.49 1.70 1.87
C ALA A 4 -6.18 1.65 0.37
N VAL A 5 -7.20 1.78 -0.47
CA VAL A 5 -7.06 1.90 -1.92
C VAL A 5 -6.25 3.14 -2.28
N ASP A 6 -6.60 4.31 -1.73
CA ASP A 6 -5.86 5.56 -2.00
C ASP A 6 -4.38 5.45 -1.59
N CYS A 7 -4.12 4.85 -0.42
CA CYS A 7 -2.76 4.57 0.04
C CYS A 7 -2.01 3.61 -0.89
N PHE A 8 -2.69 2.59 -1.41
CA PHE A 8 -2.08 1.64 -2.36
C PHE A 8 -1.74 2.32 -3.67
N LEU A 9 -2.67 3.10 -4.25
CA LEU A 9 -2.47 3.81 -5.50
C LEU A 9 -1.29 4.79 -5.42
N LYS A 10 -1.16 5.51 -4.30
CA LYS A 10 0.02 6.37 -4.08
C LYS A 10 1.33 5.58 -4.06
N ILE A 11 1.35 4.43 -3.39
CA ILE A 11 2.54 3.56 -3.36
C ILE A 11 2.84 3.01 -4.77
N LEU A 12 1.81 2.65 -5.52
CA LEU A 12 1.92 2.12 -6.88
C LEU A 12 2.54 3.16 -7.81
N GLU A 13 2.04 4.41 -7.77
CA GLU A 13 2.57 5.53 -8.57
C GLU A 13 4.04 5.83 -8.24
N GLU A 14 4.40 5.94 -6.96
CA GLU A 14 5.80 6.11 -6.54
C GLU A 14 6.71 4.97 -7.05
N THR A 15 6.19 3.75 -7.05
CA THR A 15 6.94 2.56 -7.48
C THR A 15 7.06 2.54 -9.01
N GLN A 16 6.02 2.95 -9.71
CA GLN A 16 5.99 3.07 -11.16
C GLN A 16 7.08 4.02 -11.65
N GLN A 17 7.18 5.21 -11.06
CA GLN A 17 8.22 6.19 -11.38
C GLN A 17 9.63 5.65 -11.08
N ARG A 18 9.79 4.96 -9.96
CA ARG A 18 11.10 4.44 -9.53
C ARG A 18 11.62 3.31 -10.41
N TYR A 19 10.76 2.36 -10.77
CA TYR A 19 11.15 1.14 -11.49
C TYR A 19 10.85 1.21 -13.00
N GLN A 20 10.26 2.32 -13.47
CA GLN A 20 10.05 2.64 -14.88
C GLN A 20 9.25 1.54 -15.59
N PHE A 21 8.04 1.29 -15.11
CA PHE A 21 7.08 0.41 -15.78
C PHE A 21 5.77 1.16 -16.05
N VAL A 22 4.92 0.58 -16.89
CA VAL A 22 3.55 1.04 -17.16
C VAL A 22 2.58 0.09 -16.49
N VAL A 23 1.49 0.62 -15.92
CA VAL A 23 0.37 -0.17 -15.41
C VAL A 23 -0.73 -0.16 -16.46
N TYR A 24 -1.07 -1.33 -17.00
CA TYR A 24 -2.16 -1.50 -17.96
C TYR A 24 -3.48 -1.81 -17.29
N GLY A 25 -3.45 -2.39 -16.08
CA GLY A 25 -4.64 -2.70 -15.30
C GLY A 25 -4.30 -3.16 -13.88
N TYR A 26 -5.24 -2.99 -12.96
CA TYR A 26 -5.09 -3.42 -11.57
C TYR A 26 -6.44 -3.85 -10.98
N VAL A 27 -6.37 -4.82 -10.07
CA VAL A 27 -7.51 -5.25 -9.23
C VAL A 27 -7.04 -5.28 -7.79
N ILE A 28 -7.76 -4.59 -6.90
CA ILE A 28 -7.46 -4.55 -5.47
C ILE A 28 -8.56 -5.29 -4.71
N MET A 29 -8.17 -6.37 -4.05
CA MET A 29 -9.02 -7.16 -3.18
C MET A 29 -8.63 -6.90 -1.70
N PRO A 30 -9.48 -7.26 -0.73
CA PRO A 30 -9.17 -7.11 0.69
C PRO A 30 -7.88 -7.81 1.13
N GLU A 31 -7.55 -8.95 0.51
CA GLU A 31 -6.42 -9.81 0.91
C GLU A 31 -5.19 -9.64 0.01
N HIS A 32 -5.39 -9.41 -1.29
CA HIS A 32 -4.30 -9.35 -2.27
C HIS A 32 -4.64 -8.41 -3.43
N PHE A 33 -3.69 -8.17 -4.32
CA PHE A 33 -3.86 -7.35 -5.51
C PHE A 33 -3.23 -8.02 -6.73
N HIS A 34 -3.80 -7.74 -7.89
CA HIS A 34 -3.29 -8.17 -9.19
C HIS A 34 -2.94 -6.94 -10.02
N LEU A 35 -1.80 -6.99 -10.73
CA LEU A 35 -1.32 -5.92 -11.57
C LEU A 35 -0.94 -6.49 -12.93
N LEU A 36 -1.42 -5.85 -13.99
CA LEU A 36 -0.91 -6.05 -15.34
C LEU A 36 0.05 -4.89 -15.63
N ILE A 37 1.34 -5.19 -15.74
CA ILE A 37 2.39 -4.18 -15.94
C ILE A 37 3.25 -4.52 -17.14
N SER A 38 3.89 -3.50 -17.71
CA SER A 38 5.01 -3.71 -18.64
C SER A 38 6.19 -4.33 -17.90
N GLN A 39 7.15 -4.85 -18.67
CA GLN A 39 8.46 -5.16 -18.12
C GLN A 39 9.06 -3.90 -17.46
N PRO A 40 9.56 -3.97 -16.21
CA PRO A 40 10.23 -2.85 -15.58
C PRO A 40 11.53 -2.51 -16.30
N GLY A 41 11.74 -1.22 -16.57
CA GLY A 41 13.01 -0.72 -17.10
C GLY A 41 14.17 -0.82 -16.09
N LYS A 42 13.85 -0.98 -14.80
CA LYS A 42 14.83 -1.19 -13.73
C LYS A 42 14.42 -2.35 -12.84
N GLY A 43 15.32 -3.32 -12.65
CA GLY A 43 15.15 -4.47 -11.74
C GLY A 43 14.09 -5.49 -12.17
N ASP A 44 13.98 -6.58 -11.42
CA ASP A 44 13.05 -7.66 -11.75
C ASP A 44 11.60 -7.36 -11.29
N PRO A 45 10.58 -7.82 -12.04
CA PRO A 45 9.18 -7.74 -11.63
C PRO A 45 8.94 -8.27 -10.20
N SER A 46 9.64 -9.34 -9.82
CA SER A 46 9.59 -9.93 -8.48
C SER A 46 10.02 -8.95 -7.38
N VAL A 47 11.01 -8.09 -7.65
CA VAL A 47 11.46 -7.05 -6.73
C VAL A 47 10.42 -5.95 -6.61
N VAL A 48 9.85 -5.51 -7.74
CA VAL A 48 8.75 -4.53 -7.76
C VAL A 48 7.59 -5.01 -6.90
N MET A 49 7.16 -6.27 -7.09
CA MET A 49 6.07 -6.86 -6.31
C MET A 49 6.39 -6.96 -4.82
N LYS A 50 7.62 -7.36 -4.47
CA LYS A 50 8.07 -7.41 -3.07
C LYS A 50 8.00 -6.02 -2.41
N VAL A 51 8.43 -4.98 -3.12
CA VAL A 51 8.41 -3.60 -2.61
C VAL A 51 6.98 -3.11 -2.40
N LEU A 52 6.08 -3.33 -3.37
CA LEU A 52 4.67 -2.96 -3.26
C LEU A 52 4.00 -3.63 -2.06
N LYS A 53 4.09 -4.97 -1.94
CA LYS A 53 3.52 -5.72 -0.81
C LYS A 53 4.06 -5.23 0.53
N LYS A 54 5.38 -5.03 0.64
CA LYS A 54 6.03 -4.60 1.89
C LYS A 54 5.63 -3.19 2.29
N ARG A 55 5.65 -2.23 1.35
CA ARG A 55 5.28 -0.83 1.62
C ARG A 55 3.82 -0.71 2.02
N PHE A 56 2.93 -1.39 1.31
CA PHE A 56 1.50 -1.37 1.58
C PHE A 56 1.18 -1.97 2.97
N ALA A 57 1.69 -3.16 3.27
CA ALA A 57 1.47 -3.81 4.56
C ALA A 57 1.99 -2.96 5.74
N ARG A 58 3.13 -2.26 5.55
CA ARG A 58 3.66 -1.33 6.56
C ARG A 58 2.72 -0.16 6.82
N LYS A 59 2.18 0.47 5.76
CA LYS A 59 1.24 1.60 5.88
C LYS A 59 -0.08 1.17 6.53
N LEU A 60 -0.63 0.00 6.18
CA LEU A 60 -1.83 -0.54 6.83
C LEU A 60 -1.63 -0.77 8.34
N ARG A 61 -0.51 -1.40 8.73
CA ARG A 61 -0.20 -1.61 10.15
C ARG A 61 -0.04 -0.30 10.92
N GLN A 62 0.57 0.71 10.32
CA GLN A 62 0.71 2.04 10.94
C GLN A 62 -0.64 2.73 11.13
N GLY A 63 -1.52 2.66 10.12
CA GLY A 63 -2.89 3.18 10.22
C GLY A 63 -3.67 2.53 11.36
N ARG A 64 -3.61 1.19 11.46
CA ARG A 64 -4.29 0.42 12.52
C ARG A 64 -3.73 0.73 13.92
N ARG A 65 -2.41 0.92 14.05
CA ARG A 65 -1.79 1.35 15.32
C ARG A 65 -2.25 2.75 15.74
N ARG A 66 -2.33 3.70 14.80
CA ARG A 66 -2.79 5.07 15.07
C ARG A 66 -4.26 5.13 15.47
N SER A 67 -5.13 4.36 14.82
CA SER A 67 -6.55 4.30 15.20
C SER A 67 -6.72 3.68 16.59
N MET A 68 -5.93 2.64 16.92
CA MET A 68 -5.96 2.00 18.23
C MET A 68 -5.42 2.91 19.34
N ALA A 69 -4.37 3.69 19.08
CA ALA A 69 -3.84 4.67 20.03
C ALA A 69 -4.83 5.82 20.33
N GLN A 70 -5.53 6.32 19.31
CA GLN A 70 -6.59 7.34 19.49
C GLN A 70 -7.76 6.81 20.31
N MET A 71 -8.13 5.53 20.13
CA MET A 71 -9.19 4.87 20.90
C MET A 71 -8.78 4.62 22.36
N GLY A 72 -7.50 4.34 22.61
CA GLY A 72 -6.94 4.19 23.97
C GLY A 72 -6.82 5.53 24.73
N GLY A 73 -6.57 6.63 24.02
CA GLY A 73 -6.55 7.99 24.61
C GLY A 73 -7.92 8.47 25.08
N LEU A 74 -9.00 8.05 24.39
CA LEU A 74 -10.37 8.45 24.72
C LEU A 74 -10.91 7.84 26.04
N ARG A 75 -10.22 6.85 26.62
CA ARG A 75 -10.61 6.22 27.89
C ARG A 75 -9.95 6.86 29.13
N ARG A 76 -9.05 7.85 28.97
CA ARG A 76 -8.31 8.48 30.09
C ARG A 76 -8.80 9.86 30.53
N GLY A 77 -9.90 10.37 29.96
CA GLY A 77 -10.41 11.73 30.24
C GLY A 77 -11.81 11.78 30.88
N ARG A 78 -12.21 10.74 31.62
CA ARG A 78 -13.55 10.69 32.23
C ARG A 78 -13.50 10.06 33.63
N THR A 79 -12.83 10.74 34.55
CA THR A 79 -12.95 10.57 36.01
C THR A 79 -12.74 11.93 36.65
#